data_AF-A0AAN6EWT3-F1
#
_entry.id   AF-A0AAN6EWT3-F1
#
_cell.length_a   1.000
_cell.length_b   1.000
_cell.length_c   1.000
_cell.angle_alpha   90.00
_cell.angle_beta   90.00
_cell.angle_gamma   90.00
#
_symmetry.space_group_name_H-M   'P 1'
#
loop_
_entity.id
_entity.type
_entity.pdbx_description
1 polymer ?
#
loop_
_entity_poly.entity_id
_entity_poly.type
_entity_poly.pdbx_seq_one_letter_code
_entity_poly.pdbx_strand_id
1 'polypeptide(L)'
;MSAISYTNGASLFTRTIIRSQTCLTRTTCAVQVVQKRQPWQQLRFSSHAPSAPSLLARGQKPVTIQTLQKMYAEKTPITMLTAHNFPSALMAQEAGMDIILVGDSLAMVSLGMADTSEVTLEEMIMSARAVSRAVTRSFTIGDLPMGSYEISPEQALASAIRMVKEGRVQSVKLEGGAEMGPAIKKITTAGIPVCAHIGLTPQRQHALGGFRVQGNTLDKAMSLLKDARAVEEAGAFAVVLECVPPDIAGEVTNALGIPTIGIGAGNPTSGQVLVQIDMLGVRPPDSFMPKFVKKYGSIWDDGVAAIKQYRDEVTDRSYPGPQHVYKGDAKITEAFRAAIRSSKT
;
A
#
# COMPACT_ATOMS: atom_id res chain seq x y z
N MET A 1 -13.85 -44.13 54.18
CA MET A 1 -14.26 -42.82 54.72
C MET A 1 -15.36 -42.30 53.80
N SER A 2 -16.60 -42.74 54.03
CA SER A 2 -17.69 -41.99 54.70
C SER A 2 -18.35 -40.99 53.74
N ALA A 3 -19.65 -40.92 53.49
CA ALA A 3 -20.80 -41.75 53.81
C ALA A 3 -21.98 -41.27 52.91
N ILE A 4 -22.99 -42.12 52.77
CA ILE A 4 -24.26 -41.95 52.05
C ILE A 4 -25.32 -41.33 52.98
N SER A 5 -26.25 -40.49 52.46
CA SER A 5 -27.71 -40.43 52.77
C SER A 5 -28.36 -39.23 52.05
N TYR A 6 -29.32 -39.35 51.11
CA TYR A 6 -30.77 -39.64 51.21
C TYR A 6 -31.51 -38.64 52.15
N THR A 7 -32.52 -37.85 51.72
CA THR A 7 -33.85 -38.29 51.24
C THR A 7 -34.76 -37.12 50.75
N ASN A 8 -35.58 -37.43 49.73
CA ASN A 8 -37.02 -37.19 49.48
C ASN A 8 -37.77 -35.86 49.73
N GLY A 9 -38.68 -35.57 48.78
CA GLY A 9 -39.92 -34.80 49.02
C GLY A 9 -40.68 -34.40 47.75
N ALA A 10 -41.55 -35.28 47.23
CA ALA A 10 -42.62 -34.97 46.26
C ALA A 10 -43.64 -33.96 46.85
N SER A 11 -44.53 -33.25 46.16
CA SER A 11 -45.57 -33.67 45.21
C SER A 11 -46.44 -32.47 44.82
N LEU A 12 -46.88 -32.47 43.55
CA LEU A 12 -48.12 -31.98 42.93
C LEU A 12 -49.12 -31.12 43.74
N PHE A 13 -49.55 -30.01 43.14
CA PHE A 13 -50.98 -29.65 43.09
C PHE A 13 -51.35 -29.01 41.73
N THR A 14 -52.28 -29.68 41.06
CA THR A 14 -53.06 -29.27 39.90
C THR A 14 -54.05 -28.16 40.26
N ARG A 15 -54.28 -27.20 39.36
CA ARG A 15 -55.59 -26.52 39.23
C ARG A 15 -55.80 -25.99 37.81
N THR A 16 -56.75 -26.63 37.13
CA THR A 16 -57.38 -26.17 35.89
C THR A 16 -58.47 -25.15 36.24
N ILE A 17 -58.50 -24.00 35.55
CA ILE A 17 -59.70 -23.15 35.42
C ILE A 17 -59.86 -22.74 33.95
N ILE A 18 -61.13 -22.67 33.56
CA ILE A 18 -61.73 -22.69 32.22
C ILE A 18 -61.90 -21.26 31.64
N ARG A 19 -61.74 -21.17 30.31
CA ARG A 19 -62.26 -20.22 29.29
C ARG A 19 -62.47 -18.73 29.65
N SER A 20 -61.96 -17.85 28.77
CA SER A 20 -62.85 -16.99 27.95
C SER A 20 -62.11 -16.47 26.70
N GLN A 21 -62.86 -16.38 25.58
CA GLN A 21 -62.45 -15.75 24.34
C GLN A 21 -62.47 -14.23 24.51
N THR A 22 -61.46 -13.53 23.99
CA THR A 22 -61.68 -12.24 23.32
C THR A 22 -60.52 -11.91 22.39
N CYS A 23 -60.87 -11.77 21.12
CA CYS A 23 -60.05 -11.28 20.04
C CYS A 23 -59.76 -9.79 20.26
N LEU A 24 -58.48 -9.41 20.32
CA LEU A 24 -58.04 -8.05 20.05
C LEU A 24 -56.77 -8.14 19.19
N THR A 25 -56.98 -8.06 17.88
CA THR A 25 -55.95 -7.82 16.87
C THR A 25 -55.29 -6.47 17.16
N ARG A 26 -54.10 -6.51 17.79
CA ARG A 26 -53.24 -5.34 17.90
C ARG A 26 -52.24 -5.36 16.75
N THR A 27 -52.52 -4.54 15.76
CA THR A 27 -51.62 -4.20 14.65
C THR A 27 -50.30 -3.71 15.23
N THR A 28 -49.27 -4.55 15.23
CA THR A 28 -47.91 -4.10 15.49
C THR A 28 -47.44 -3.35 14.25
N CYS A 29 -47.48 -2.03 14.33
CA CYS A 29 -46.74 -1.17 13.42
C CYS A 29 -45.25 -1.49 13.65
N ALA A 30 -44.70 -2.40 12.86
CA ALA A 30 -43.26 -2.60 12.77
C ALA A 30 -42.68 -1.34 12.17
N VAL A 31 -42.19 -0.43 13.01
CA VAL A 31 -41.33 0.66 12.59
C VAL A 31 -40.08 -0.02 12.02
N GLN A 32 -40.00 -0.12 10.69
CA GLN A 32 -38.76 -0.41 10.02
C GLN A 32 -37.82 0.76 10.32
N VAL A 33 -36.99 0.59 11.35
CA VAL A 33 -35.81 1.42 11.56
C VAL A 33 -34.89 1.10 10.39
N VAL A 34 -35.04 1.86 9.30
CA VAL A 34 -34.02 1.95 8.26
C VAL A 34 -32.81 2.58 8.93
N GLN A 35 -31.90 1.76 9.45
CA GLN A 35 -30.55 2.20 9.78
C GLN A 35 -29.91 2.66 8.47
N LYS A 36 -30.05 3.96 8.16
CA LYS A 36 -29.16 4.61 7.21
C LYS A 36 -27.74 4.42 7.76
N ARG A 37 -26.96 3.56 7.10
CA ARG A 37 -25.52 3.46 7.32
C ARG A 37 -24.95 4.85 7.05
N GLN A 38 -24.65 5.59 8.11
CA GLN A 38 -23.92 6.84 8.01
C GLN A 38 -22.49 6.50 7.57
N PRO A 39 -21.94 7.13 6.53
CA PRO A 39 -20.53 6.97 6.23
C PRO A 39 -19.73 7.60 7.37
N TRP A 40 -18.85 6.81 7.97
CA TRP A 40 -17.73 7.19 8.83
C TRP A 40 -17.54 8.70 9.04
N GLN A 41 -18.11 9.24 10.13
CA GLN A 41 -17.74 10.58 10.59
C GLN A 41 -16.48 10.49 11.45
N GLN A 42 -15.35 10.90 10.86
CA GLN A 42 -14.11 11.10 11.58
C GLN A 42 -14.30 12.31 12.53
N LEU A 43 -14.47 12.06 13.84
CA LEU A 43 -14.47 13.12 14.85
C LEU A 43 -13.07 13.72 14.95
N ARG A 44 -12.82 14.83 14.25
CA ARG A 44 -11.62 15.65 14.45
C ARG A 44 -11.79 16.45 15.75
N PHE A 45 -10.99 16.16 16.77
CA PHE A 45 -10.96 16.93 18.03
C PHE A 45 -10.01 18.14 18.00
N SER A 46 -9.46 18.49 16.83
CA SER A 46 -8.64 19.69 16.66
C SER A 46 -9.25 20.63 15.61
N SER A 47 -9.47 21.88 16.00
CA SER A 47 -9.89 22.99 15.15
C SER A 47 -8.73 23.59 14.33
N HIS A 48 -7.48 23.22 14.64
CA HIS A 48 -6.31 23.73 13.94
C HIS A 48 -5.91 22.77 12.82
N ALA A 49 -6.01 23.25 11.58
CA ALA A 49 -5.34 22.59 10.47
C ALA A 49 -3.82 22.63 10.71
N PRO A 50 -3.06 21.57 10.41
CA PRO A 50 -1.61 21.69 10.32
C PRO A 50 -1.28 22.88 9.42
N SER A 51 -0.32 23.73 9.81
CA SER A 51 0.24 24.76 8.94
C SER A 51 0.54 24.10 7.58
N ALA A 52 -0.05 24.63 6.51
CA ALA A 52 -0.09 24.00 5.19
C ALA A 52 1.27 23.39 4.81
N PRO A 53 1.31 22.15 4.28
CA PRO A 53 2.57 21.46 4.04
C PRO A 53 3.39 22.18 2.98
N SER A 54 4.37 22.97 3.44
CA SER A 54 5.55 23.47 2.75
C SER A 54 5.31 24.31 1.48
N LEU A 55 6.20 25.28 1.26
CA LEU A 55 6.36 26.02 0.00
C LEU A 55 6.51 25.12 -1.25
N LEU A 56 6.65 23.79 -1.08
CA LEU A 56 6.85 22.80 -2.14
C LEU A 56 5.54 22.25 -2.75
N ALA A 57 4.36 22.50 -2.16
CA ALA A 57 3.11 21.94 -2.68
C ALA A 57 2.66 22.55 -4.04
N ARG A 58 3.41 23.49 -4.63
CA ARG A 58 3.13 24.18 -5.92
C ARG A 58 1.65 24.55 -6.13
N GLY A 59 0.94 24.91 -5.06
CA GLY A 59 -0.48 25.30 -5.10
C GLY A 59 -1.50 24.15 -5.24
N GLN A 60 -1.09 22.88 -5.21
CA GLN A 60 -2.00 21.74 -5.28
C GLN A 60 -2.46 21.26 -3.90
N LYS A 61 -3.74 20.89 -3.79
CA LYS A 61 -4.30 20.35 -2.55
C LYS A 61 -3.81 18.91 -2.33
N PRO A 62 -3.39 18.53 -1.11
CA PRO A 62 -3.02 17.16 -0.80
C PRO A 62 -4.17 16.18 -1.09
N VAL A 63 -3.82 15.02 -1.63
CA VAL A 63 -4.74 13.89 -1.79
C VAL A 63 -5.00 13.29 -0.41
N THR A 64 -6.27 13.07 -0.10
CA THR A 64 -6.72 12.46 1.16
C THR A 64 -7.63 11.28 0.87
N ILE A 65 -7.96 10.49 1.90
CA ILE A 65 -8.97 9.43 1.78
C ILE A 65 -10.30 9.97 1.25
N GLN A 66 -10.73 11.16 1.69
CA GLN A 66 -11.95 11.79 1.16
C GLN A 66 -11.82 12.14 -0.33
N THR A 67 -10.63 12.52 -0.78
CA THR A 67 -10.36 12.76 -2.21
C THR A 67 -10.49 11.46 -3.00
N LEU A 68 -9.89 10.36 -2.51
CA LEU A 68 -9.96 9.04 -3.14
C LEU A 68 -11.39 8.47 -3.15
N GLN A 69 -12.14 8.62 -2.06
CA GLN A 69 -13.55 8.23 -1.98
C GLN A 69 -14.42 9.04 -2.93
N LYS A 70 -14.13 10.34 -3.09
CA LYS A 70 -14.81 11.19 -4.07
C LYS A 70 -14.52 10.70 -5.50
N MET A 71 -13.25 10.44 -5.82
CA MET A 71 -12.88 9.89 -7.14
C MET A 71 -13.61 8.57 -7.43
N TYR A 72 -13.68 7.68 -6.44
CA TYR A 72 -14.43 6.43 -6.54
C TYR A 72 -15.93 6.66 -6.82
N ALA A 73 -16.58 7.53 -6.04
CA ALA A 73 -18.00 7.88 -6.23
C ALA A 73 -18.28 8.52 -7.60
N GLU A 74 -17.34 9.31 -8.11
CA GLU A 74 -17.40 9.96 -9.43
C GLU A 74 -16.89 9.07 -10.57
N LYS A 75 -16.49 7.82 -10.28
CA LYS A 75 -15.87 6.89 -11.23
C LYS A 75 -14.65 7.45 -11.96
N THR A 76 -13.93 8.36 -11.30
CA THR A 76 -12.63 8.86 -11.78
C THR A 76 -11.55 7.85 -11.41
N PRO A 77 -10.78 7.31 -12.39
CA PRO A 77 -9.76 6.32 -12.10
C PRO A 77 -8.69 6.83 -11.13
N ILE A 78 -8.37 6.03 -10.10
CA ILE A 78 -7.32 6.34 -9.13
C ILE A 78 -5.97 5.86 -9.66
N THR A 79 -4.99 6.75 -9.69
CA THR A 79 -3.64 6.42 -10.15
C THR A 79 -2.73 6.10 -8.96
N MET A 80 -2.16 4.90 -8.92
CA MET A 80 -1.18 4.49 -7.91
C MET A 80 0.11 4.04 -8.59
N LEU A 81 1.26 4.40 -8.03
CA LEU A 81 2.56 3.96 -8.52
C LEU A 81 3.49 3.67 -7.34
N THR A 82 4.35 2.66 -7.45
CA THR A 82 5.36 2.46 -6.42
C THR A 82 6.42 3.57 -6.44
N ALA A 83 7.06 3.82 -5.30
CA ALA A 83 8.33 4.54 -5.23
C ALA A 83 9.14 4.00 -4.05
N HIS A 84 10.46 4.01 -4.15
CA HIS A 84 11.34 3.30 -3.20
C HIS A 84 12.45 4.18 -2.62
N ASN A 85 12.56 5.43 -3.08
CA ASN A 85 13.55 6.40 -2.62
C ASN A 85 13.11 7.83 -2.97
N PHE A 86 13.92 8.82 -2.58
CA PHE A 86 13.60 10.23 -2.80
C PHE A 86 13.48 10.62 -4.30
N PRO A 87 14.43 10.31 -5.21
CA PRO A 87 14.29 10.64 -6.63
C PRO A 87 13.09 9.97 -7.33
N SER A 88 12.84 8.70 -7.02
CA SER A 88 11.73 7.93 -7.60
C SER A 88 10.36 8.52 -7.21
N ALA A 89 10.24 8.95 -5.95
CA ALA A 89 9.07 9.65 -5.43
C ALA A 89 8.90 11.07 -6.01
N LEU A 90 10.00 11.80 -6.26
CA LEU A 90 9.93 13.09 -6.94
C LEU A 90 9.33 12.95 -8.34
N MET A 91 9.77 11.95 -9.11
CA MET A 91 9.21 11.69 -10.44
C MET A 91 7.72 11.34 -10.39
N ALA A 92 7.33 10.44 -9.47
CA ALA A 92 5.92 10.04 -9.31
C ALA A 92 5.04 11.23 -8.89
N GLN A 93 5.53 12.08 -7.98
CA GLN A 93 4.79 13.26 -7.58
C GLN A 93 4.70 14.31 -8.70
N GLU A 94 5.79 14.59 -9.41
CA GLU A 94 5.78 15.54 -10.53
C GLU A 94 4.82 15.09 -11.64
N ALA A 95 4.71 13.78 -11.87
CA ALA A 95 3.75 13.19 -12.80
C ALA A 95 2.28 13.29 -12.32
N GLY A 96 2.03 13.74 -11.09
CA GLY A 96 0.69 13.99 -10.57
C GLY A 96 -0.03 12.76 -10.01
N MET A 97 0.70 11.68 -9.68
CA MET A 97 0.12 10.44 -9.14
C MET A 97 -0.75 10.71 -7.90
N ASP A 98 -1.91 10.05 -7.79
CA ASP A 98 -2.80 10.23 -6.64
C ASP A 98 -2.26 9.53 -5.39
N ILE A 99 -1.75 8.32 -5.57
CA ILE A 99 -1.17 7.50 -4.50
C ILE A 99 0.27 7.09 -4.86
N ILE A 100 1.16 7.22 -3.88
CA ILE A 100 2.51 6.66 -3.94
C ILE A 100 2.61 5.52 -2.92
N LEU A 101 2.91 4.32 -3.42
CA LEU A 101 3.06 3.11 -2.62
C LEU A 101 4.54 2.79 -2.40
N VAL A 102 4.96 2.77 -1.14
CA VAL A 102 6.26 2.22 -0.73
C VAL A 102 6.07 0.73 -0.53
N GLY A 103 6.13 0.01 -1.65
CA GLY A 103 5.84 -1.42 -1.71
C GLY A 103 7.07 -2.28 -1.40
N ASP A 104 6.85 -3.43 -0.77
CA ASP A 104 7.87 -4.43 -0.47
C ASP A 104 8.55 -5.03 -1.70
N SER A 105 7.95 -4.89 -2.89
CA SER A 105 8.59 -5.06 -4.21
C SER A 105 9.98 -4.41 -4.32
N LEU A 106 10.28 -3.39 -3.50
CA LEU A 106 11.61 -2.79 -3.36
C LEU A 106 12.71 -3.82 -3.06
N ALA A 107 12.38 -4.91 -2.36
CA ALA A 107 13.28 -6.03 -2.08
C ALA A 107 13.95 -6.50 -3.37
N MET A 108 13.14 -6.79 -4.39
CA MET A 108 13.61 -7.30 -5.67
C MET A 108 14.14 -6.18 -6.57
N VAL A 109 13.38 -5.09 -6.73
CA VAL A 109 13.68 -4.10 -7.77
C VAL A 109 14.68 -3.01 -7.34
N SER A 110 14.94 -2.88 -6.04
CA SER A 110 15.86 -1.88 -5.49
C SER A 110 16.99 -2.48 -4.65
N LEU A 111 16.73 -3.53 -3.87
CA LEU A 111 17.74 -4.16 -3.02
C LEU A 111 18.39 -5.41 -3.65
N GLY A 112 17.83 -5.92 -4.75
CA GLY A 112 18.37 -7.09 -5.45
C GLY A 112 18.17 -8.42 -4.71
N MET A 113 17.24 -8.48 -3.75
CA MET A 113 16.84 -9.70 -3.06
C MET A 113 16.11 -10.65 -4.01
N ALA A 114 16.10 -11.95 -3.68
CA ALA A 114 15.51 -12.96 -4.55
C ALA A 114 13.97 -12.84 -4.59
N ASP A 115 13.38 -12.46 -3.45
CA ASP A 115 11.95 -12.23 -3.31
C ASP A 115 11.65 -11.21 -2.20
N THR A 116 10.36 -10.96 -1.93
CA THR A 116 9.92 -9.96 -0.93
C THR A 116 9.95 -10.49 0.50
N SER A 117 10.28 -11.76 0.75
CA SER A 117 10.27 -12.34 2.10
C SER A 117 11.48 -11.92 2.94
N GLU A 118 12.57 -11.50 2.28
CA GLU A 118 13.82 -11.11 2.94
C GLU A 118 13.76 -9.69 3.53
N VAL A 119 12.86 -8.83 3.04
CA VAL A 119 12.84 -7.42 3.43
C VAL A 119 12.31 -7.23 4.84
N THR A 120 13.02 -6.44 5.63
CA THR A 120 12.70 -6.16 7.02
C THR A 120 11.83 -4.92 7.17
N LEU A 121 11.16 -4.79 8.32
CA LEU A 121 10.42 -3.57 8.66
C LEU A 121 11.33 -2.32 8.70
N GLU A 122 12.60 -2.47 9.10
CA GLU A 122 13.55 -1.35 9.14
C GLU A 122 13.90 -0.82 7.73
N GLU A 123 14.10 -1.73 6.77
CA GLU A 123 14.36 -1.36 5.38
C GLU A 123 13.14 -0.69 4.75
N MET A 124 11.94 -1.21 5.03
CA MET A 124 10.68 -0.59 4.62
C MET A 124 10.52 0.82 5.23
N ILE A 125 10.81 1.00 6.52
CA ILE A 125 10.75 2.30 7.20
C ILE A 125 11.76 3.28 6.61
N MET A 126 13.00 2.84 6.31
CA MET A 126 14.02 3.68 5.69
C MET A 126 13.56 4.19 4.33
N SER A 127 13.06 3.29 3.49
CA SER A 127 12.51 3.62 2.16
C SER A 127 11.33 4.58 2.27
N ALA A 128 10.38 4.28 3.16
CA ALA A 128 9.21 5.11 3.42
C ALA A 128 9.58 6.52 3.85
N ARG A 129 10.58 6.64 4.73
CA ARG A 129 11.10 7.93 5.20
C ARG A 129 11.76 8.73 4.07
N ALA A 130 12.45 8.07 3.14
CA ALA A 130 13.05 8.72 1.98
C ALA A 130 11.98 9.23 1.01
N VAL A 131 10.97 8.39 0.71
CA VAL A 131 9.82 8.75 -0.14
C VAL A 131 9.03 9.92 0.46
N SER A 132 8.70 9.86 1.74
CA SER A 132 7.91 10.89 2.42
C SER A 132 8.59 12.27 2.48
N ARG A 133 9.92 12.37 2.22
CA ARG A 133 10.60 13.66 2.05
C ARG A 133 10.32 14.32 0.70
N ALA A 134 10.01 13.54 -0.33
CA ALA A 134 9.72 14.04 -1.67
C ALA A 134 8.23 14.40 -1.83
N VAL A 135 7.34 13.65 -1.17
CA VAL A 135 5.89 13.74 -1.38
C VAL A 135 5.28 14.89 -0.57
N THR A 136 4.51 15.74 -1.24
CA THR A 136 3.84 16.93 -0.69
C THR A 136 2.36 17.00 -1.03
N ARG A 137 1.93 16.31 -2.10
CA ARG A 137 0.55 16.20 -2.59
C ARG A 137 0.02 14.78 -2.49
N SER A 138 0.71 13.79 -3.07
CA SER A 138 0.16 12.44 -3.23
C SER A 138 -0.09 11.76 -1.89
N PHE A 139 -1.07 10.85 -1.84
CA PHE A 139 -1.34 10.06 -0.64
C PHE A 139 -0.29 8.95 -0.52
N THR A 140 0.36 8.81 0.64
CA THR A 140 1.45 7.82 0.82
C THR A 140 1.01 6.58 1.60
N ILE A 141 1.32 5.41 1.04
CA ILE A 141 1.08 4.10 1.65
C ILE A 141 2.41 3.40 1.86
N GLY A 142 2.67 2.85 3.05
CA GLY A 142 3.82 1.96 3.30
C GLY A 142 3.39 0.51 3.52
N ASP A 143 4.03 -0.43 2.84
CA ASP A 143 3.78 -1.86 3.07
C ASP A 143 4.30 -2.32 4.43
N LEU A 144 3.48 -3.13 5.10
CA LEU A 144 3.96 -3.99 6.19
C LEU A 144 4.58 -5.24 5.54
N PRO A 145 5.89 -5.48 5.73
CA PRO A 145 6.54 -6.65 5.15
C PRO A 145 6.15 -7.93 5.90
N MET A 146 6.39 -9.06 5.27
CA MET A 146 6.11 -10.38 5.85
C MET A 146 6.76 -10.54 7.24
N GLY A 147 6.05 -11.14 8.17
CA GLY A 147 6.48 -11.36 9.55
C GLY A 147 6.25 -10.18 10.50
N SER A 148 5.78 -9.03 9.98
CA SER A 148 5.54 -7.83 10.79
C SER A 148 4.10 -7.67 11.26
N TYR A 149 3.15 -8.47 10.77
CA TYR A 149 1.72 -8.28 11.07
C TYR A 149 0.90 -9.57 11.26
N GLU A 150 1.48 -10.73 10.98
CA GLU A 150 0.77 -12.01 10.92
C GLU A 150 0.65 -12.70 12.28
N ILE A 151 1.49 -12.36 13.26
CA ILE A 151 1.51 -13.04 14.57
C ILE A 151 0.27 -12.68 15.39
N SER A 152 -0.09 -11.40 15.43
CA SER A 152 -1.28 -10.92 16.15
C SER A 152 -1.72 -9.53 15.70
N PRO A 153 -3.00 -9.16 15.96
CA PRO A 153 -3.47 -7.78 15.74
C PRO A 153 -2.66 -6.72 16.49
N GLU A 154 -2.13 -7.05 17.68
CA GLU A 154 -1.27 -6.17 18.47
C GLU A 154 0.08 -5.94 17.79
N GLN A 155 0.68 -7.00 17.22
CA GLN A 155 1.91 -6.88 16.45
C GLN A 155 1.69 -6.01 15.20
N ALA A 156 0.61 -6.29 14.45
CA ALA A 156 0.25 -5.53 13.25
C ALA A 156 0.07 -4.03 13.55
N LEU A 157 -0.61 -3.70 14.66
CA LEU A 157 -0.75 -2.33 15.13
C LEU A 157 0.61 -1.71 15.51
N ALA A 158 1.47 -2.43 16.22
CA ALA A 158 2.78 -1.92 16.59
C ALA A 158 3.62 -1.59 15.35
N SER A 159 3.67 -2.49 14.36
CA SER A 159 4.37 -2.28 13.09
C SER A 159 3.77 -1.12 12.29
N ALA A 160 2.44 -1.01 12.24
CA ALA A 160 1.76 0.11 11.56
C ALA A 160 2.06 1.46 12.21
N ILE A 161 2.10 1.54 13.55
CA ILE A 161 2.48 2.75 14.28
C ILE A 161 3.91 3.15 13.93
N ARG A 162 4.85 2.20 13.88
CA ARG A 162 6.23 2.46 13.49
C ARG A 162 6.31 2.96 12.05
N MET A 163 5.65 2.29 11.11
CA MET A 163 5.61 2.69 9.70
C MET A 163 5.11 4.13 9.53
N VAL A 164 4.02 4.51 10.21
CA VAL A 164 3.50 5.89 10.16
C VAL A 164 4.43 6.89 10.84
N LYS A 165 4.92 6.62 12.04
CA LYS A 165 5.73 7.60 12.81
C LYS A 165 7.14 7.76 12.26
N GLU A 166 7.79 6.64 11.94
CA GLU A 166 9.19 6.58 11.53
C GLU A 166 9.32 6.68 10.01
N GLY A 167 8.43 6.03 9.26
CA GLY A 167 8.37 6.08 7.80
C GLY A 167 7.64 7.32 7.26
N ARG A 168 6.86 8.00 8.11
CA ARG A 168 6.13 9.26 7.79
C ARG A 168 5.07 9.12 6.69
N VAL A 169 4.59 7.91 6.45
CA VAL A 169 3.49 7.64 5.52
C VAL A 169 2.13 7.93 6.16
N GLN A 170 1.10 8.12 5.34
CA GLN A 170 -0.26 8.43 5.79
C GLN A 170 -1.11 7.19 6.07
N SER A 171 -0.76 6.05 5.49
CA SER A 171 -1.44 4.77 5.68
C SER A 171 -0.50 3.58 5.53
N VAL A 172 -1.01 2.39 5.83
CA VAL A 172 -0.30 1.13 5.61
C VAL A 172 -1.03 0.23 4.64
N LYS A 173 -0.31 -0.69 3.99
CA LYS A 173 -0.87 -1.83 3.25
C LYS A 173 -0.37 -3.13 3.86
N LEU A 174 -1.24 -4.14 3.89
CA LEU A 174 -0.92 -5.50 4.33
C LEU A 174 -1.62 -6.54 3.45
N GLU A 175 -1.06 -7.74 3.36
CA GLU A 175 -1.57 -8.82 2.53
C GLU A 175 -2.37 -9.85 3.33
N GLY A 176 -3.51 -10.27 2.78
CA GLY A 176 -4.35 -11.31 3.38
C GLY A 176 -5.84 -10.98 3.31
N GLY A 177 -6.64 -12.05 3.33
CA GLY A 177 -8.08 -12.00 3.19
C GLY A 177 -8.79 -11.90 4.53
N ALA A 178 -9.87 -12.66 4.68
CA ALA A 178 -10.70 -12.67 5.88
C ALA A 178 -9.92 -12.95 7.17
N GLU A 179 -8.84 -13.73 7.11
CA GLU A 179 -7.99 -14.06 8.25
C GLU A 179 -7.26 -12.83 8.83
N MET A 180 -7.02 -11.79 8.02
CA MET A 180 -6.38 -10.55 8.47
C MET A 180 -7.38 -9.50 8.98
N GLY A 181 -8.69 -9.78 8.93
CA GLY A 181 -9.74 -8.90 9.42
C GLY A 181 -9.50 -8.36 10.85
N PRO A 182 -9.11 -9.19 11.84
CA PRO A 182 -8.79 -8.72 13.18
C PRO A 182 -7.63 -7.70 13.22
N ALA A 183 -6.59 -7.89 12.42
CA ALA A 183 -5.45 -6.97 12.33
C ALA A 183 -5.86 -5.64 11.68
N ILE A 184 -6.55 -5.70 10.54
CA ILE A 184 -7.07 -4.51 9.83
C ILE A 184 -7.96 -3.69 10.77
N LYS A 185 -8.89 -4.34 11.48
CA LYS A 185 -9.79 -3.68 12.43
C LYS A 185 -9.04 -3.02 13.58
N LYS A 186 -8.01 -3.67 14.12
CA LYS A 186 -7.19 -3.11 15.21
C LYS A 186 -6.44 -1.86 14.75
N ILE A 187 -5.82 -1.90 13.57
CA ILE A 187 -5.07 -0.78 12.99
C ILE A 187 -6.00 0.41 12.69
N THR A 188 -7.14 0.16 12.04
CA THR A 188 -8.11 1.20 11.67
C THR A 188 -8.78 1.82 12.89
N THR A 189 -9.10 1.03 13.92
CA THR A 189 -9.63 1.55 15.20
C THR A 189 -8.64 2.49 15.90
N ALA A 190 -7.33 2.28 15.72
CA ALA A 190 -6.29 3.17 16.22
C ALA A 190 -6.11 4.45 15.37
N GLY A 191 -6.88 4.62 14.30
CA GLY A 191 -6.87 5.80 13.43
C GLY A 191 -5.86 5.73 12.28
N ILE A 192 -5.23 4.57 12.04
CA ILE A 192 -4.32 4.37 10.91
C ILE A 192 -5.12 3.78 9.73
N PRO A 193 -5.20 4.45 8.58
CA PRO A 193 -5.88 3.89 7.41
C PRO A 193 -5.14 2.67 6.87
N VAL A 194 -5.91 1.69 6.39
CA VAL A 194 -5.39 0.46 5.80
C VAL A 194 -5.88 0.28 4.37
N CYS A 195 -4.94 0.08 3.44
CA CYS A 195 -5.21 -0.47 2.13
C CYS A 195 -5.00 -1.99 2.20
N ALA A 196 -6.03 -2.78 1.97
CA ALA A 196 -5.88 -4.24 1.96
C ALA A 196 -5.26 -4.71 0.64
N HIS A 197 -4.80 -5.96 0.60
CA HIS A 197 -4.30 -6.62 -0.62
C HIS A 197 -4.75 -8.07 -0.61
N ILE A 198 -5.53 -8.45 -1.62
CA ILE A 198 -6.05 -9.81 -1.82
C ILE A 198 -5.80 -10.28 -3.26
N GLY A 199 -6.14 -11.53 -3.54
CA GLY A 199 -5.76 -12.20 -4.78
C GLY A 199 -4.40 -12.85 -4.61
N LEU A 200 -3.48 -12.61 -5.55
CA LEU A 200 -2.11 -13.06 -5.38
C LEU A 200 -1.42 -12.17 -4.34
N THR A 201 -0.91 -12.79 -3.28
CA THR A 201 -0.17 -12.12 -2.20
C THR A 201 1.29 -12.59 -2.26
N PRO A 202 2.21 -11.83 -2.90
CA PRO A 202 3.59 -12.22 -3.12
C PRO A 202 4.34 -12.68 -1.86
N GLN A 203 4.03 -12.11 -0.69
CA GLN A 203 4.64 -12.54 0.58
C GLN A 203 4.36 -14.01 0.90
N ARG A 204 3.27 -14.56 0.35
CA ARG A 204 2.87 -15.97 0.51
C ARG A 204 3.15 -16.82 -0.73
N GLN A 205 4.03 -16.37 -1.63
CA GLN A 205 4.30 -17.05 -2.91
C GLN A 205 4.62 -18.55 -2.74
N HIS A 206 5.35 -18.95 -1.70
CA HIS A 206 5.71 -20.35 -1.47
C HIS A 206 4.49 -21.19 -1.09
N ALA A 207 3.57 -20.65 -0.28
CA ALA A 207 2.32 -21.31 0.07
C ALA A 207 1.35 -21.37 -1.12
N LEU A 208 1.40 -20.38 -2.02
CA LEU A 208 0.56 -20.30 -3.21
C LEU A 208 1.11 -21.08 -4.42
N GLY A 209 2.31 -21.65 -4.32
CA GLY A 209 2.96 -22.39 -5.41
C GLY A 209 3.41 -21.49 -6.56
N GLY A 210 3.84 -20.27 -6.24
CA GLY A 210 4.34 -19.24 -7.15
C GLY A 210 3.28 -18.22 -7.60
N PHE A 211 3.63 -17.41 -8.61
CA PHE A 211 2.78 -16.35 -9.15
C PHE A 211 1.67 -16.90 -10.04
N ARG A 212 0.57 -17.38 -9.44
CA ARG A 212 -0.57 -17.97 -10.14
C ARG A 212 -1.80 -17.07 -10.09
N VAL A 213 -2.60 -17.12 -11.17
CA VAL A 213 -3.88 -16.42 -11.29
C VAL A 213 -4.85 -16.91 -10.21
N GLN A 214 -5.50 -15.96 -9.53
CA GLN A 214 -6.53 -16.22 -8.50
C GLN A 214 -7.94 -16.02 -9.06
N GLY A 215 -8.95 -16.65 -8.47
CA GLY A 215 -10.33 -16.52 -8.95
C GLY A 215 -10.64 -17.18 -10.30
N ASN A 216 -9.82 -18.15 -10.73
CA ASN A 216 -10.01 -18.85 -12.01
C ASN A 216 -10.99 -20.04 -11.96
N THR A 217 -11.60 -20.28 -10.81
CA THR A 217 -12.71 -21.22 -10.61
C THR A 217 -13.78 -20.54 -9.76
N LEU A 218 -15.02 -21.03 -9.81
CA LEU A 218 -16.13 -20.46 -9.03
C LEU A 218 -15.80 -20.40 -7.53
N ASP A 219 -15.29 -21.48 -6.95
CA ASP A 219 -14.93 -21.52 -5.52
C ASP A 219 -13.88 -20.48 -5.15
N LYS A 220 -12.85 -20.31 -6.00
CA LYS A 220 -11.81 -19.29 -5.78
C LYS A 220 -12.35 -17.87 -5.95
N ALA A 221 -13.24 -17.63 -6.91
CA ALA A 221 -13.87 -16.33 -7.11
C ALA A 221 -14.78 -15.97 -5.92
N MET A 222 -15.54 -16.95 -5.40
CA MET A 222 -16.36 -16.77 -4.20
C MET A 222 -15.50 -16.54 -2.95
N SER A 223 -14.37 -17.23 -2.82
CA SER A 223 -13.40 -16.98 -1.75
C SER A 223 -12.83 -15.57 -1.83
N LEU A 224 -12.42 -15.13 -3.02
CA LEU A 224 -11.91 -13.77 -3.24
C LEU A 224 -12.94 -12.71 -2.87
N LEU A 225 -14.21 -12.89 -3.26
CA LEU A 225 -15.29 -11.97 -2.89
C LEU A 225 -15.55 -11.95 -1.38
N LYS A 226 -15.47 -13.12 -0.72
CA LYS A 226 -15.56 -13.23 0.74
C LYS A 226 -14.44 -12.44 1.42
N ASP A 227 -13.20 -12.61 0.95
CA ASP A 227 -12.05 -11.89 1.47
C ASP A 227 -12.19 -10.38 1.26
N ALA A 228 -12.62 -9.96 0.07
CA ALA A 228 -12.86 -8.56 -0.27
C ALA A 228 -13.88 -7.90 0.69
N ARG A 229 -14.99 -8.57 0.96
CA ARG A 229 -16.00 -8.08 1.92
C ARG A 229 -15.49 -8.07 3.36
N ALA A 230 -14.71 -9.07 3.74
CA ALA A 230 -14.17 -9.16 5.09
C ALA A 230 -13.16 -8.04 5.39
N VAL A 231 -12.28 -7.69 4.44
CA VAL A 231 -11.34 -6.58 4.62
C VAL A 231 -12.04 -5.21 4.60
N GLU A 232 -13.10 -5.07 3.80
CA GLU A 232 -13.97 -3.88 3.83
C GLU A 232 -14.67 -3.74 5.19
N GLU A 233 -15.30 -4.81 5.69
CA GLU A 233 -15.99 -4.81 6.99
C GLU A 233 -15.02 -4.52 8.15
N ALA A 234 -13.76 -4.97 8.03
CA ALA A 234 -12.70 -4.67 8.98
C ALA A 234 -12.24 -3.20 8.94
N GLY A 235 -12.66 -2.41 7.95
CA GLY A 235 -12.41 -0.96 7.86
C GLY A 235 -11.32 -0.54 6.88
N ALA A 236 -10.89 -1.42 5.97
CA ALA A 236 -9.99 -1.00 4.88
C ALA A 236 -10.62 0.13 4.04
N PHE A 237 -9.84 1.13 3.64
CA PHE A 237 -10.34 2.25 2.83
C PHE A 237 -10.25 1.97 1.32
N ALA A 238 -9.42 1.00 0.92
CA ALA A 238 -9.21 0.53 -0.43
C ALA A 238 -8.69 -0.91 -0.39
N VAL A 239 -8.75 -1.62 -1.51
CA VAL A 239 -8.18 -2.97 -1.64
C VAL A 239 -7.46 -3.14 -2.97
N VAL A 240 -6.23 -3.64 -2.93
CA VAL A 240 -5.48 -4.08 -4.11
C VAL A 240 -5.98 -5.47 -4.53
N LEU A 241 -6.27 -5.62 -5.82
CA LEU A 241 -6.58 -6.89 -6.47
C LEU A 241 -5.42 -7.26 -7.41
N GLU A 242 -4.68 -8.31 -7.08
CA GLU A 242 -3.53 -8.75 -7.87
C GLU A 242 -3.76 -10.08 -8.58
N CYS A 243 -3.43 -10.13 -9.88
CA CYS A 243 -3.50 -11.31 -10.73
C CYS A 243 -4.88 -12.01 -10.71
N VAL A 244 -5.95 -11.23 -10.87
CA VAL A 244 -7.35 -11.69 -10.93
C VAL A 244 -7.90 -11.53 -12.36
N PRO A 245 -8.68 -12.48 -12.91
CA PRO A 245 -9.35 -12.29 -14.20
C PRO A 245 -10.18 -11.00 -14.24
N PRO A 246 -10.15 -10.22 -15.33
CA PRO A 246 -10.81 -8.92 -15.41
C PRO A 246 -12.31 -8.94 -15.06
N ASP A 247 -13.03 -9.95 -15.55
CA ASP A 247 -14.47 -10.07 -15.30
C ASP A 247 -14.76 -10.27 -13.80
N ILE A 248 -13.97 -11.11 -13.13
CA ILE A 248 -14.09 -11.35 -11.69
C ILE A 248 -13.69 -10.10 -10.90
N ALA A 249 -12.63 -9.40 -11.30
CA ALA A 249 -12.23 -8.15 -10.67
C ALA A 249 -13.31 -7.06 -10.80
N GLY A 250 -14.01 -7.02 -11.94
CA GLY A 250 -15.17 -6.14 -12.16
C GLY A 250 -16.33 -6.46 -11.21
N GLU A 251 -16.70 -7.73 -11.09
CA GLU A 251 -17.76 -8.16 -10.15
C GLU A 251 -17.40 -7.85 -8.69
N VAL A 252 -16.15 -8.09 -8.28
CA VAL A 252 -15.67 -7.72 -6.95
C VAL A 252 -15.73 -6.19 -6.76
N THR A 253 -15.30 -5.41 -7.74
CA THR A 253 -15.32 -3.94 -7.69
C THR A 253 -16.74 -3.40 -7.52
N ASN A 254 -17.71 -3.98 -8.22
CA ASN A 254 -19.12 -3.60 -8.11
C ASN A 254 -19.76 -4.00 -6.78
N ALA A 255 -19.23 -5.03 -6.12
CA ALA A 255 -19.77 -5.56 -4.87
C ALA A 255 -19.29 -4.84 -3.61
N LEU A 256 -18.23 -4.02 -3.70
CA LEU A 256 -17.66 -3.25 -2.59
C LEU A 256 -18.15 -1.80 -2.60
N GLY A 257 -18.11 -1.16 -1.43
CA GLY A 257 -18.29 0.28 -1.23
C GLY A 257 -16.97 1.05 -1.10
N ILE A 258 -15.83 0.39 -1.29
CA ILE A 258 -14.48 0.96 -1.27
C ILE A 258 -13.79 0.77 -2.62
N PRO A 259 -12.87 1.67 -3.02
CA PRO A 259 -12.13 1.55 -4.28
C PRO A 259 -11.26 0.29 -4.34
N THR A 260 -11.26 -0.35 -5.51
CA THR A 260 -10.35 -1.43 -5.88
C THR A 260 -9.19 -0.90 -6.73
N ILE A 261 -7.96 -1.33 -6.44
CA ILE A 261 -6.77 -0.96 -7.20
C ILE A 261 -6.21 -2.21 -7.88
N GLY A 262 -6.24 -2.25 -9.20
CA GLY A 262 -5.82 -3.42 -9.97
C GLY A 262 -4.32 -3.44 -10.25
N ILE A 263 -3.73 -4.64 -10.20
CA ILE A 263 -2.43 -4.93 -10.81
C ILE A 263 -2.51 -6.32 -11.44
N GLY A 264 -2.52 -6.35 -12.78
CA GLY A 264 -2.87 -7.59 -13.49
C GLY A 264 -4.32 -8.05 -13.27
N ALA A 265 -5.21 -7.13 -12.91
CA ALA A 265 -6.64 -7.37 -12.69
C ALA A 265 -7.56 -6.78 -13.77
N GLY A 266 -7.00 -6.28 -14.87
CA GLY A 266 -7.75 -5.59 -15.93
C GLY A 266 -8.19 -4.17 -15.54
N ASN A 267 -8.81 -3.48 -16.49
CA ASN A 267 -9.33 -2.12 -16.31
C ASN A 267 -10.72 -1.96 -15.65
N PRO A 268 -11.48 -3.01 -15.24
CA PRO A 268 -12.74 -2.81 -14.50
C PRO A 268 -12.58 -2.35 -13.05
N THR A 269 -11.37 -2.32 -12.49
CA THR A 269 -11.10 -1.83 -11.13
C THR A 269 -11.22 -0.30 -11.03
N SER A 270 -11.34 0.22 -9.80
CA SER A 270 -11.48 1.68 -9.55
C SER A 270 -10.20 2.48 -9.86
N GLY A 271 -9.06 1.80 -9.91
CA GLY A 271 -7.75 2.37 -10.20
C GLY A 271 -6.74 1.30 -10.56
N GLN A 272 -5.49 1.70 -10.79
CA GLN A 272 -4.40 0.81 -11.18
C GLN A 272 -3.12 1.11 -10.41
N VAL A 273 -2.31 0.09 -10.18
CA VAL A 273 -0.94 0.19 -9.66
C VAL A 273 0.06 -0.58 -10.52
N LEU A 274 1.25 -0.03 -10.69
CA LEU A 274 2.42 -0.72 -11.26
C LEU A 274 3.66 -0.46 -10.42
N VAL A 275 4.62 -1.39 -10.51
CA VAL A 275 5.98 -1.17 -10.01
C VAL A 275 6.68 -0.17 -10.94
N GLN A 276 7.14 0.94 -10.39
CA GLN A 276 7.71 2.06 -11.16
C GLN A 276 8.96 1.66 -11.95
N ILE A 277 9.85 0.87 -11.34
CA ILE A 277 11.07 0.40 -11.99
C ILE A 277 10.75 -0.44 -13.24
N ASP A 278 9.71 -1.25 -13.17
CA ASP A 278 9.29 -2.11 -14.28
C ASP A 278 8.68 -1.31 -15.42
N MET A 279 7.75 -0.40 -15.11
CA MET A 279 7.08 0.40 -16.13
C MET A 279 8.01 1.44 -16.78
N LEU A 280 9.03 1.94 -16.05
CA LEU A 280 10.04 2.84 -16.61
C LEU A 280 11.13 2.11 -17.42
N GLY A 281 11.17 0.78 -17.40
CA GLY A 281 12.18 0.00 -18.13
C GLY A 281 13.59 0.21 -17.57
N VAL A 282 13.74 0.26 -16.25
CA VAL A 282 15.04 0.51 -15.58
C VAL A 282 15.90 -0.75 -15.48
N ARG A 283 15.30 -1.95 -15.57
CA ARG A 283 16.02 -3.23 -15.48
C ARG A 283 16.53 -3.70 -16.85
N PRO A 284 17.56 -4.57 -16.89
CA PRO A 284 18.04 -5.19 -18.12
C PRO A 284 16.94 -5.79 -19.01
N PRO A 285 17.09 -5.80 -20.35
CA PRO A 285 16.07 -6.32 -21.27
C PRO A 285 15.66 -7.78 -21.04
N ASP A 286 16.57 -8.60 -20.53
CA ASP A 286 16.39 -10.02 -20.21
C ASP A 286 15.80 -10.27 -18.81
N SER A 287 15.59 -9.21 -18.03
CA SER A 287 14.92 -9.32 -16.73
C SER A 287 13.48 -9.80 -16.89
N PHE A 288 13.05 -10.71 -16.01
CA PHE A 288 11.66 -11.16 -15.97
C PHE A 288 10.71 -9.98 -15.81
N MET A 289 9.75 -9.86 -16.73
CA MET A 289 8.71 -8.84 -16.74
C MET A 289 7.34 -9.51 -16.64
N PRO A 290 6.52 -9.23 -15.61
CA PRO A 290 5.18 -9.79 -15.54
C PRO A 290 4.35 -9.38 -16.75
N LYS A 291 3.51 -10.31 -17.25
CA LYS A 291 2.71 -10.12 -18.47
C LYS A 291 1.78 -8.89 -18.44
N PHE A 292 1.40 -8.44 -17.25
CA PHE A 292 0.47 -7.32 -17.07
C PHE A 292 1.18 -5.96 -17.10
N VAL A 293 2.51 -5.93 -17.10
CA VAL A 293 3.27 -4.68 -17.14
C VAL A 293 3.36 -4.17 -18.57
N LYS A 294 2.98 -2.91 -18.77
CA LYS A 294 3.33 -2.14 -19.96
C LYS A 294 4.57 -1.30 -19.65
N LYS A 295 5.59 -1.40 -20.50
CA LYS A 295 6.75 -0.48 -20.48
C LYS A 295 6.35 0.85 -21.11
N TYR A 296 6.66 1.94 -20.43
CA TYR A 296 6.45 3.33 -20.84
C TYR A 296 7.77 4.08 -21.10
N GLY A 297 8.92 3.48 -20.75
CA GLY A 297 10.25 4.05 -20.99
C GLY A 297 11.32 2.97 -21.17
N SER A 298 12.55 3.41 -21.48
CA SER A 298 13.75 2.57 -21.60
C SER A 298 14.94 3.16 -20.84
N ILE A 299 14.76 3.45 -19.54
CA ILE A 299 15.80 4.08 -18.71
C ILE A 299 17.09 3.24 -18.66
N TRP A 300 16.99 1.92 -18.74
CA TRP A 300 18.17 1.06 -18.79
C TRP A 300 19.06 1.39 -19.99
N ASP A 301 18.49 1.47 -21.19
CA ASP A 301 19.26 1.72 -22.42
C ASP A 301 19.90 3.10 -22.39
N ASP A 302 19.12 4.11 -22.01
CA ASP A 302 19.59 5.50 -21.89
C ASP A 302 20.70 5.62 -20.84
N GLY A 303 20.55 4.95 -19.69
CA GLY A 303 21.53 4.92 -18.62
C GLY A 303 22.83 4.24 -19.03
N VAL A 304 22.75 3.06 -19.65
CA VAL A 304 23.92 2.34 -20.15
C VAL A 304 24.64 3.13 -21.24
N ALA A 305 23.91 3.77 -22.15
CA ALA A 305 24.49 4.62 -23.18
C ALA A 305 25.23 5.83 -22.59
N ALA A 306 24.62 6.54 -21.64
CA ALA A 306 25.23 7.69 -20.97
C ALA A 306 26.49 7.30 -20.19
N ILE A 307 26.47 6.17 -19.47
CA ILE A 307 27.64 5.67 -18.73
C ILE A 307 28.78 5.28 -19.68
N LYS A 308 28.47 4.64 -20.82
CA LYS A 308 29.47 4.32 -21.85
C LYS A 308 30.07 5.58 -22.45
N GLN A 309 29.25 6.57 -22.78
CA GLN A 309 29.72 7.86 -23.28
C GLN A 309 30.68 8.52 -22.29
N TYR A 310 30.31 8.59 -21.00
CA TYR A 310 31.19 9.14 -19.97
C TYR A 310 32.54 8.39 -19.89
N ARG A 311 32.51 7.05 -19.92
CA ARG A 311 33.74 6.23 -19.95
C ARG A 311 34.60 6.58 -21.17
N ASP A 312 34.00 6.71 -22.35
CA ASP A 312 34.72 6.95 -23.60
C ASP A 312 35.35 8.35 -23.60
N GLU A 313 34.60 9.37 -23.17
CA GLU A 313 35.08 10.76 -23.06
C GLU A 313 36.17 10.94 -21.99
N VAL A 314 36.13 10.16 -20.89
CA VAL A 314 37.23 10.13 -19.91
C VAL A 314 38.46 9.43 -20.50
N THR A 315 38.25 8.38 -21.27
CA THR A 315 39.32 7.55 -21.84
C THR A 315 40.10 8.32 -22.91
N ASP A 316 39.40 9.04 -23.79
CA ASP A 316 40.02 9.87 -24.83
C ASP A 316 40.43 11.27 -24.34
N ARG A 317 40.12 11.59 -23.07
CA ARG A 317 40.40 12.86 -22.40
C ARG A 317 39.67 14.07 -22.98
N SER A 318 38.58 13.86 -23.72
CA SER A 318 37.67 14.93 -24.11
C SER A 318 36.85 15.46 -22.92
N TYR A 319 36.61 14.62 -21.91
CA TYR A 319 36.07 15.03 -20.61
C TYR A 319 37.17 15.05 -19.52
N PRO A 320 37.19 16.10 -18.66
CA PRO A 320 36.35 17.30 -18.71
C PRO A 320 36.78 18.27 -19.81
N GLY A 321 35.79 18.78 -20.57
CA GLY A 321 35.99 19.89 -21.51
C GLY A 321 36.19 21.25 -20.80
N PRO A 322 36.54 22.33 -21.54
CA PRO A 322 36.87 23.65 -20.99
C PRO A 322 35.78 24.28 -20.10
N GLN A 323 34.51 23.95 -20.31
CA GLN A 323 33.38 24.43 -19.50
C GLN A 323 33.24 23.70 -18.15
N HIS A 324 33.92 22.56 -17.97
CA HIS A 324 33.85 21.72 -16.77
C HIS A 324 35.13 21.82 -15.92
N VAL A 325 35.94 22.86 -16.12
CA VAL A 325 37.18 23.08 -15.35
C VAL A 325 37.17 24.46 -14.68
N TYR A 326 37.84 24.55 -13.53
CA TYR A 326 38.10 25.83 -12.88
C TYR A 326 39.18 26.62 -13.62
N LYS A 327 39.09 27.95 -13.61
CA LYS A 327 40.11 28.82 -14.21
C LYS A 327 41.42 28.74 -13.42
N GLY A 328 42.54 28.53 -14.11
CA GLY A 328 43.87 28.57 -13.52
C GLY A 328 44.44 29.99 -13.42
N ASP A 329 45.36 30.19 -12.48
CA ASP A 329 46.23 31.36 -12.41
C ASP A 329 47.66 30.95 -12.80
N ALA A 330 48.19 31.57 -13.84
CA ALA A 330 49.52 31.28 -14.37
C ALA A 330 50.64 31.54 -13.34
N LYS A 331 50.51 32.60 -12.52
CA LYS A 331 51.52 32.95 -11.51
C LYS A 331 51.58 31.88 -10.41
N ILE A 332 50.42 31.45 -9.93
CA ILE A 332 50.32 30.36 -8.95
C ILE A 332 50.89 29.07 -9.52
N THR A 333 50.59 28.77 -10.79
CA THR A 333 51.07 27.56 -11.47
C THR A 333 52.60 27.55 -11.59
N GLU A 334 53.20 28.69 -11.91
CA GLU A 334 54.66 28.82 -12.02
C GLU A 334 55.36 28.69 -10.65
N ALA A 335 54.86 29.39 -9.63
CA ALA A 335 55.37 29.28 -8.26
C ALA A 335 55.29 27.84 -7.74
N PHE A 336 54.17 27.14 -8.01
CA PHE A 336 54.00 25.75 -7.65
C PHE A 336 55.00 24.82 -8.36
N ARG A 337 55.24 25.02 -9.66
CA ARG A 337 56.27 24.27 -10.41
C ARG A 337 57.68 24.50 -9.85
N ALA A 338 58.01 25.72 -9.44
CA ALA A 338 59.28 26.02 -8.81
C ALA A 338 59.44 25.28 -7.48
N ALA A 339 58.41 25.31 -6.62
CA ALA A 339 58.41 24.61 -5.34
C ALA A 339 58.59 23.09 -5.46
N ILE A 340 57.93 22.44 -6.43
CA ILE A 340 58.11 20.99 -6.68
C ILE A 340 59.54 20.65 -7.09
N ARG A 341 60.19 21.51 -7.90
CA ARG A 341 61.57 21.27 -8.33
C ARG A 341 62.53 21.37 -7.16
N SER A 342 62.37 22.37 -6.30
CA SER A 342 63.23 22.53 -5.11
C SER A 342 63.09 21.40 -4.10
N SER A 343 61.92 20.76 -4.00
CA SER A 343 61.66 19.67 -3.03
C SER A 343 62.16 18.28 -3.49
N LYS A 344 62.68 18.16 -4.71
CA LYS A 344 63.22 16.91 -5.26
C LYS A 344 64.75 16.82 -5.22
N THR A 345 65.40 17.88 -4.72
CA THR A 345 66.85 18.00 -4.51
C THR A 345 67.18 17.80 -3.04
#